data_AF-A0A7V5PCS4-F1
#
_entry.id   AF-A0A7V5PCS4-F1
#
_cell.length_a   1.000
_cell.length_b   1.000
_cell.length_c   1.000
_cell.angle_alpha   90.00
_cell.angle_beta   90.00
_cell.angle_gamma   90.00
#
_symmetry.space_group_name_H-M   'P 1'
#
loop_
_entity.id
_entity.type
_entity.pdbx_description
1 polymer ?
#
loop_
_entity_poly.entity_id
_entity_poly.type
_entity_poly.pdbx_seq_one_letter_code
_entity_poly.pdbx_strand_id
1 'polypeptide(L)' 'MKTKECKWYPVCPMKYYYEQGRLDKKWIDQYCHGNWTRCVRYQKEEKGEFHPDWMLPDGFLDENLKDF' A
#
# COMPACT_ATOMS: atom_id res chain seq x y z
N MET A 1 -10.47 -16.13 -5.36
CA MET A 1 -9.48 -15.29 -4.65
C MET A 1 -8.65 -14.59 -5.73
N LYS A 2 -8.55 -13.25 -5.78
CA LYS A 2 -7.72 -12.61 -6.79
C LYS A 2 -6.25 -12.82 -6.40
N THR A 3 -5.55 -13.68 -7.14
CA THR A 3 -4.17 -14.15 -6.93
C THR A 3 -3.16 -13.46 -7.85
N LYS A 4 -3.51 -12.28 -8.37
CA LYS A 4 -2.62 -11.45 -9.19
C LYS A 4 -2.22 -10.22 -8.39
N GLU A 5 -0.98 -9.78 -8.57
CA GLU A 5 -0.44 -8.54 -8.04
C GLU A 5 -1.42 -7.37 -8.22
N CYS A 6 -1.48 -6.49 -7.21
CA CYS A 6 -2.27 -5.26 -7.28
C CYS A 6 -1.85 -4.42 -8.49
N LYS A 7 -2.83 -3.96 -9.29
CA LYS A 7 -2.58 -3.18 -10.51
C LYS A 7 -1.75 -1.90 -10.30
N TRP A 8 -1.76 -1.34 -9.09
CA TRP A 8 -0.99 -0.14 -8.74
C TRP A 8 0.31 -0.43 -8.02
N TYR A 9 0.65 -1.70 -7.73
CA TYR A 9 1.90 -2.04 -7.05
C TYR A 9 3.16 -1.41 -7.68
N PRO A 10 3.30 -1.34 -9.02
CA PRO A 10 4.49 -0.75 -9.63
C PRO A 10 4.74 0.73 -9.27
N VAL A 11 3.69 1.47 -8.89
CA VAL A 11 3.73 2.92 -8.59
C VAL A 11 3.32 3.26 -7.16
N CYS A 12 2.90 2.27 -6.37
CA CYS A 12 2.38 2.48 -5.02
C CYS A 12 3.53 2.84 -4.05
N PRO A 13 3.38 3.85 -3.18
CA PRO A 13 4.36 4.19 -2.15
C PRO A 13 4.77 3.02 -1.27
N MET A 14 3.89 2.03 -1.05
CA MET A 14 4.21 0.84 -0.27
C MET A 14 5.37 0.04 -0.86
N LYS A 15 5.44 -0.06 -2.20
CA LYS A 15 6.57 -0.69 -2.89
C LYS A 15 7.85 0.10 -2.64
N TYR A 16 7.78 1.42 -2.78
CA TYR A 16 8.92 2.31 -2.54
C TYR A 16 9.46 2.17 -1.11
N TYR A 17 8.62 2.28 -0.08
CA TYR A 17 9.05 2.13 1.31
C TYR A 17 9.60 0.74 1.63
N TYR A 18 9.04 -0.31 1.03
CA TYR A 18 9.55 -1.67 1.17
C TYR A 18 10.95 -1.82 0.54
N GLU A 19 11.15 -1.30 -0.68
CA GLU A 19 12.46 -1.33 -1.36
C GLU A 19 13.52 -0.52 -0.62
N GLN A 20 13.13 0.52 0.14
CA GLN A 20 14.01 1.26 1.04
C GLN A 20 14.23 0.59 2.42
N GLY A 21 13.61 -0.57 2.67
CA GLY A 21 13.70 -1.26 3.97
C GLY A 21 12.95 -0.58 5.12
N ARG A 22 12.09 0.39 4.81
CA ARG A 22 11.31 1.17 5.79
C ARG A 22 9.94 0.57 6.08
N LEU A 23 9.45 -0.32 5.20
CA LEU A 23 8.18 -1.02 5.35
C LEU A 23 8.40 -2.53 5.44
N ASP A 24 7.78 -3.17 6.42
CA ASP A 24 7.83 -4.63 6.59
C ASP A 24 7.19 -5.36 5.38
N LYS A 25 7.88 -6.40 4.89
CA LYS A 25 7.45 -7.24 3.77
C LYS A 25 6.03 -7.81 3.94
N LYS A 26 5.56 -8.00 5.18
CA LYS A 26 4.20 -8.49 5.46
C LYS A 26 3.12 -7.65 4.76
N TRP A 27 3.34 -6.34 4.61
CA TRP A 27 2.40 -5.45 3.94
C TRP A 27 2.32 -5.75 2.44
N ILE A 28 3.46 -6.03 1.82
CA ILE A 28 3.54 -6.43 0.40
C ILE A 28 2.88 -7.79 0.21
N ASP A 29 3.25 -8.77 1.02
CA ASP A 29 2.77 -10.15 0.87
C ASP A 29 1.25 -10.26 1.12
N GLN A 30 0.74 -9.60 2.16
CA GLN A 30 -0.68 -9.72 2.53
C GLN A 30 -1.60 -8.91 1.61
N TYR A 31 -1.16 -7.73 1.19
CA TYR A 31 -2.00 -6.80 0.43
C TYR A 31 -1.59 -6.77 -1.05
N CYS A 32 -0.37 -6.37 -1.37
CA CYS A 32 0.04 -6.14 -2.76
C CYS A 32 0.05 -7.42 -3.61
N HIS A 33 0.61 -8.51 -3.08
CA HIS A 33 0.66 -9.83 -3.73
C HIS A 33 -0.41 -10.79 -3.21
N GLY A 34 -1.09 -10.42 -2.13
CA GLY A 34 -2.20 -11.16 -1.54
C GLY A 34 -3.56 -10.56 -1.88
N ASN A 35 -4.36 -10.26 -0.86
CA ASN A 35 -5.71 -9.76 -1.03
C ASN A 35 -5.74 -8.22 -1.09
N TRP A 36 -5.30 -7.66 -2.22
CA TRP A 36 -5.27 -6.21 -2.44
C TRP A 36 -6.65 -5.56 -2.41
N THR A 37 -7.75 -6.30 -2.63
CA THR A 37 -9.11 -5.73 -2.49
C THR A 37 -9.44 -5.30 -1.06
N ARG A 38 -8.71 -5.82 -0.06
CA ARG A 38 -8.80 -5.38 1.35
C ARG A 38 -7.93 -4.17 1.68
N CYS A 39 -7.05 -3.74 0.77
CA CYS A 39 -6.21 -2.56 0.96
C CYS A 39 -7.08 -1.29 0.90
N VAL A 40 -7.08 -0.50 1.98
CA VAL A 40 -7.81 0.76 2.07
C VAL A 40 -7.30 1.76 1.05
N ARG A 41 -5.98 1.82 0.81
CA ARG A 41 -5.41 2.67 -0.26
C ARG A 41 -6.02 2.33 -1.63
N TYR A 42 -6.07 1.04 -1.98
CA TYR A 42 -6.69 0.59 -3.23
C TYR A 42 -8.16 1.04 -3.32
N GLN A 43 -8.92 0.87 -2.25
CA GLN A 43 -10.34 1.28 -2.22
C GLN A 43 -10.51 2.79 -2.39
N LYS A 44 -9.59 3.60 -1.86
CA LYS A 44 -9.59 5.06 -2.00
C LYS A 44 -9.21 5.51 -3.41
N GLU A 45 -8.17 4.91 -3.99
CA GLU A 45 -7.79 5.15 -5.39
C GLU A 45 -8.96 4.85 -6.35
N GLU A 46 -9.66 3.72 -6.19
CA GLU A 46 -10.82 3.40 -7.05
C GLU A 46 -11.98 4.39 -6.91
N LYS A 47 -12.06 5.10 -5.78
CA LYS A 47 -13.08 6.13 -5.50
C LYS A 47 -12.61 7.54 -5.85
N GLY A 48 -11.34 7.73 -6.21
CA GLY A 48 -10.75 9.07 -6.38
C GLY A 48 -10.63 9.85 -5.05
N GLU A 49 -10.56 9.16 -3.91
CA GLU A 49 -10.40 9.79 -2.60
C GLU A 49 -8.92 10.04 -2.29
N PHE A 50 -8.60 11.27 -1.92
CA PHE A 50 -7.26 11.63 -1.45
C PHE A 50 -6.86 10.80 -0.22
N HIS A 51 -5.60 10.37 -0.22
CA HIS A 51 -4.92 9.82 0.94
C HIS A 51 -3.42 10.07 0.83
N PRO A 52 -2.72 10.30 1.95
CA PRO A 52 -1.28 10.53 1.94
C PRO A 52 -0.47 9.26 1.62
N ASP A 53 0.76 9.44 1.16
CA ASP A 53 1.65 8.32 0.80
C ASP A 53 2.04 7.45 1.99
N TRP A 54 2.17 8.03 3.19
CA TRP A 54 2.49 7.32 4.42
C TRP A 54 1.28 6.61 5.08
N MET A 55 0.12 6.56 4.40
CA MET A 55 -0.99 5.70 4.80
C MET A 55 -0.68 4.23 4.50
N LEU A 56 -0.79 3.36 5.48
CA LEU A 56 -0.62 1.92 5.33
C LEU A 56 -1.81 1.24 4.61
N PRO A 57 -1.66 -0.01 4.15
CA PRO A 57 -2.75 -0.75 3.50
C PRO A 57 -4.00 -0.95 4.36
N ASP A 58 -3.90 -0.94 5.68
CA ASP A 58 -5.04 -1.02 6.60
C ASP A 58 -5.70 0.33 6.90
N GLY A 59 -5.14 1.43 6.39
CA GLY A 59 -5.65 2.79 6.57
C GLY A 59 -5.01 3.57 7.71
N PHE A 60 -4.10 2.97 8.49
CA PHE A 60 -3.36 3.69 9.54
C PHE A 60 -2.31 4.63 8.91
N LEU A 61 -2.04 5.77 9.55
CA LEU A 61 -0.98 6.70 9.13
C LEU A 61 0.31 6.39 9.88
N ASP A 62 1.35 5.93 9.19
CA ASP A 62 2.66 5.72 9.79
C ASP A 62 3.55 6.93 9.55
N GLU A 63 3.57 7.86 10.52
CA GLU A 63 4.36 9.10 10.40
C GLU A 63 5.88 8.85 10.25
N ASN A 64 6.40 7.64 10.53
CA ASN A 64 7.80 7.31 10.28
C ASN A 64 8.12 7.14 8.78
N LEU A 65 7.09 6.90 7.96
CA LEU A 65 7.21 6.80 6.51
C LEU A 65 7.10 8.17 5.82
N LYS A 66 6.76 9.22 6.58
CA LYS A 66 6.65 10.56 6.03
C LYS A 66 8.03 11.06 5.60
N ASP A 67 8.14 11.33 4.30
CA ASP A 67 9.31 11.99 3.72
C ASP A 67 9.06 13.50 3.73
N PHE A 68 9.99 14.24 4.32
CA PHE A 68 9.95 15.71 4.43
C PHE A 68 10.63 16.37 3.23
#